data_AF-A0A7S3PPV6-F1
#
_entry.id   AF-A0A7S3PPV6-F1
#
_cell.length_a   1.000
_cell.length_b   1.000
_cell.length_c   1.000
_cell.angle_alpha   90.00
_cell.angle_beta   90.00
_cell.angle_gamma   90.00
#
_symmetry.space_group_name_H-M   'P 1'
#
loop_
_entity.id
_entity.type
_entity.pdbx_description
1 polymer ?
#
loop_
_entity_poly.entity_id
_entity_poly.type
_entity_poly.pdbx_seq_one_letter_code
_entity_poly.pdbx_strand_id
1 'polypeptide(L)'
;SLNNSKVKELRSGSLYNIVNHTSNIPGGKISKSKKLIKNNISQAGYNIISNIDLSQHHYAHPSGRPEPMKEARRSSSRKPDHEFDIISNLYRENNKEKQHFDSQRMKKLAVDKYWQSRDFDPVRCSFYDSKKEKIFIEKLKDRDKKHGGDHHKRLPMSVRESEGGFSDIISKEVKDNMRFKAWERRQNRYKNRPGARKIEQSQKERAGKLEQLQEQRFINRCLVKRQSEIQSYEQGYNIINHKSFVGRDGVPKAQFRSPLPKSLWEKFEQQSTVRKVKQYIPKSNNNNDSDIHNKRPLHKLSHSKSAGCV
;
A
#
# COMPACT_ATOMS: atom_id res chain seq x y z
N SER A 1 -4.80 -8.24 -31.57
CA SER A 1 -5.40 -9.48 -31.05
C SER A 1 -5.33 -10.66 -32.03
N LEU A 2 -4.92 -10.49 -33.29
CA LEU A 2 -4.85 -11.55 -34.31
C LEU A 2 -3.79 -12.63 -34.04
N ASN A 3 -2.65 -12.28 -33.43
CA ASN A 3 -1.59 -13.24 -33.16
C ASN A 3 -1.96 -14.30 -32.12
N ASN A 4 -2.80 -13.96 -31.14
CA ASN A 4 -3.25 -14.93 -30.12
C ASN A 4 -4.22 -15.97 -30.69
N SER A 5 -5.03 -15.59 -31.69
CA SER A 5 -5.93 -16.51 -32.40
C SER A 5 -5.13 -17.48 -33.28
N LYS A 6 -4.15 -16.97 -34.03
CA LYS A 6 -3.26 -17.77 -34.88
C LYS A 6 -2.39 -18.73 -34.07
N VAL A 7 -1.90 -18.30 -32.89
CA VAL A 7 -1.15 -19.16 -31.95
C VAL A 7 -2.05 -20.22 -31.29
N LYS A 8 -3.34 -19.93 -31.07
CA LYS A 8 -4.32 -20.95 -30.61
C LYS A 8 -4.59 -22.00 -31.68
N GLU A 9 -4.76 -21.60 -32.93
CA GLU A 9 -4.99 -22.52 -34.06
C GLU A 9 -3.79 -23.45 -34.30
N LEU A 10 -2.56 -22.94 -34.16
CA LEU A 10 -1.34 -23.75 -34.27
C LEU A 10 -1.16 -24.75 -33.12
N ARG A 11 -1.74 -24.50 -31.94
CA ARG A 11 -1.70 -25.43 -30.80
C ARG A 11 -2.69 -26.58 -30.94
N SER A 12 -3.76 -26.41 -31.72
CA SER A 12 -4.73 -27.46 -32.04
C SER A 12 -4.38 -28.13 -33.36
N GLY A 13 -3.27 -28.89 -33.40
CA GLY A 13 -3.00 -29.75 -34.53
C GLY A 13 -4.12 -30.78 -34.73
N SER A 14 -4.57 -30.98 -35.97
CA SER A 14 -5.53 -32.04 -36.28
C SER A 14 -4.96 -33.39 -35.86
N LEU A 15 -5.63 -34.08 -34.94
CA LEU A 15 -5.25 -35.41 -34.44
C LEU A 15 -5.41 -36.50 -35.51
N TYR A 16 -5.99 -36.16 -36.66
CA TYR A 16 -6.29 -37.06 -37.76
C TYR A 16 -5.81 -36.49 -39.11
N ASN A 17 -5.44 -37.40 -40.00
CA ASN A 17 -5.22 -37.09 -41.40
C ASN A 17 -6.59 -36.87 -42.08
N ILE A 18 -6.82 -35.69 -42.65
CA ILE A 18 -8.11 -35.32 -43.26
C ILE A 18 -8.37 -36.12 -44.54
N VAL A 19 -7.32 -36.56 -45.23
CA VAL A 19 -7.42 -37.28 -46.50
C VAL A 19 -7.69 -38.76 -46.28
N ASN A 20 -6.97 -39.38 -45.34
CA ASN A 20 -7.02 -40.84 -45.14
C ASN A 20 -7.79 -41.26 -43.88
N HIS A 21 -8.31 -40.31 -43.10
CA HIS A 21 -9.08 -40.52 -41.87
C HIS A 21 -8.39 -41.41 -40.80
N THR A 22 -7.06 -41.54 -40.85
CA THR A 22 -6.25 -42.26 -39.86
C THR A 22 -5.77 -41.30 -38.75
N SER A 23 -5.58 -41.83 -37.53
CA SER A 23 -4.97 -41.05 -36.44
C SER A 23 -3.50 -40.72 -36.76
N ASN A 24 -3.07 -39.50 -36.49
CA ASN A 24 -1.67 -39.10 -36.61
C ASN A 24 -0.81 -39.63 -35.43
N ILE A 25 -1.45 -40.22 -34.41
CA ILE A 25 -0.80 -40.80 -33.24
C ILE A 25 -0.84 -42.34 -33.39
N PRO A 26 0.31 -43.03 -33.45
CA PRO A 26 0.35 -44.48 -33.54
C PRO A 26 -0.25 -45.12 -32.29
N GLY A 27 -1.24 -46.00 -32.46
CA GLY A 27 -1.96 -46.67 -31.35
C GLY A 27 -3.11 -45.88 -30.73
N GLY A 28 -3.42 -44.67 -31.24
CA GLY A 28 -4.53 -43.86 -30.75
C GLY A 28 -5.90 -44.47 -31.07
N LYS A 29 -6.62 -44.95 -30.05
CA LYS A 29 -8.00 -45.44 -30.22
C LYS A 29 -8.95 -44.28 -30.57
N ILE A 30 -9.84 -44.49 -31.53
CA ILE A 30 -10.87 -43.53 -31.94
C ILE A 30 -11.78 -43.25 -30.75
N SER A 31 -11.79 -42.00 -30.26
CA SER A 31 -12.78 -41.56 -29.27
C SER A 31 -14.16 -41.61 -29.93
N LYS A 32 -14.98 -42.60 -29.56
CA LYS A 32 -16.39 -42.64 -29.97
C LYS A 32 -17.01 -41.32 -29.50
N SER A 33 -17.57 -40.55 -30.42
CA SER A 33 -18.25 -39.29 -30.13
C SER A 33 -19.18 -39.49 -28.94
N LYS A 34 -18.90 -38.82 -27.81
CA LYS A 34 -19.77 -38.86 -26.64
C LYS A 34 -21.16 -38.46 -27.13
N LYS A 35 -22.14 -39.36 -27.05
CA LYS A 35 -23.54 -39.01 -27.32
C LYS A 35 -23.85 -37.83 -26.42
N LEU A 36 -24.21 -36.69 -27.00
CA LEU A 36 -24.72 -35.54 -26.25
C LEU A 36 -25.94 -36.02 -25.48
N ILE A 37 -25.77 -36.24 -24.18
CA ILE A 37 -26.90 -36.40 -23.27
C ILE A 37 -27.59 -35.04 -23.32
N LYS A 38 -28.76 -34.98 -23.94
CA LYS A 38 -29.61 -33.79 -23.89
C LYS A 38 -30.01 -33.64 -22.42
N ASN A 39 -29.32 -32.75 -21.70
CA ASN A 39 -29.72 -32.34 -20.36
C ASN A 39 -30.97 -31.46 -20.46
N ASN A 40 -32.12 -32.06 -20.79
CA ASN A 40 -33.41 -31.42 -20.73
C ASN A 40 -34.10 -31.85 -19.43
N ILE A 41 -33.54 -31.50 -18.28
CA ILE A 41 -34.25 -31.59 -17.01
C ILE A 41 -33.82 -30.39 -16.17
N SER A 42 -34.63 -29.33 -16.16
CA SER A 42 -34.62 -28.40 -15.04
C SER A 42 -34.88 -29.21 -13.78
N GLN A 43 -33.98 -29.16 -12.79
CA GLN A 43 -34.21 -29.78 -11.47
C GLN A 43 -35.37 -29.15 -10.69
N ALA A 44 -36.06 -28.16 -11.25
CA ALA A 44 -37.24 -27.55 -10.67
C ALA A 44 -38.42 -28.53 -10.71
N GLY A 45 -39.04 -28.77 -9.56
CA GLY A 45 -40.23 -29.61 -9.40
C GLY A 45 -41.50 -29.04 -10.04
N TYR A 46 -41.42 -27.90 -10.72
CA TYR A 46 -42.55 -27.18 -11.30
C TYR A 46 -42.25 -26.79 -12.75
N ASN A 47 -43.30 -26.54 -13.54
CA ASN A 47 -43.16 -26.06 -14.91
C ASN A 47 -42.74 -24.58 -14.91
N ILE A 48 -41.59 -24.25 -15.51
CA ILE A 48 -41.04 -22.89 -15.60
C ILE A 48 -41.89 -21.89 -16.40
N ILE A 49 -42.82 -22.35 -17.24
CA ILE A 49 -43.71 -21.47 -18.02
C ILE A 49 -45.00 -21.17 -17.24
N SER A 50 -45.60 -22.18 -16.62
CA SER A 50 -46.89 -22.05 -15.91
C SER A 50 -46.75 -21.89 -14.39
N ASN A 51 -45.54 -22.08 -13.84
CA ASN A 51 -45.20 -22.03 -12.41
C ASN A 51 -46.03 -22.96 -11.51
N ILE A 52 -46.65 -23.98 -12.08
CA ILE A 52 -47.45 -25.00 -11.39
C ILE A 52 -46.56 -26.22 -11.11
N ASP A 53 -46.74 -26.80 -9.93
CA ASP A 53 -46.02 -28.01 -9.51
C ASP A 53 -46.28 -29.17 -10.49
N LEU A 54 -45.25 -29.96 -10.83
CA LEU A 54 -45.35 -31.02 -11.84
C LEU A 54 -46.39 -32.09 -11.46
N SER A 55 -46.70 -32.23 -10.17
CA SER A 55 -47.73 -33.10 -9.62
C SER A 55 -49.15 -32.73 -10.06
N GLN A 56 -49.39 -31.45 -10.34
CA GLN A 56 -50.69 -30.88 -10.71
C GLN A 56 -50.81 -30.56 -12.21
N HIS A 57 -49.71 -30.68 -12.97
CA HIS A 57 -49.71 -30.30 -14.38
C HIS A 57 -50.41 -31.36 -15.25
N HIS A 58 -51.43 -30.93 -16.02
CA HIS A 58 -52.30 -31.75 -16.86
C HIS A 58 -51.63 -32.36 -18.11
N TYR A 59 -50.43 -32.94 -18.01
CA TYR A 59 -50.01 -33.87 -19.04
C TYR A 59 -50.62 -35.23 -18.70
N ALA A 60 -51.56 -35.70 -19.53
CA ALA A 60 -52.17 -37.02 -19.39
C ALA A 60 -51.11 -38.10 -19.14
N HIS A 61 -51.44 -39.09 -18.30
CA HIS A 61 -50.62 -40.27 -18.02
C HIS A 61 -50.05 -40.85 -19.33
N PRO A 62 -48.83 -41.43 -19.37
CA PRO A 62 -48.19 -41.88 -20.62
C PRO A 62 -49.06 -42.74 -21.53
N SER A 63 -50.03 -43.47 -20.98
CA SER A 63 -51.01 -44.28 -21.70
C SER A 63 -52.14 -43.50 -22.39
N GLY A 64 -52.33 -42.22 -22.06
CA GLY A 64 -53.39 -41.35 -22.57
C GLY A 64 -52.88 -40.20 -23.46
N ARG A 65 -51.59 -40.20 -23.84
CA ARG A 65 -51.08 -39.25 -24.83
C ARG A 65 -51.50 -39.68 -26.24
N PRO A 66 -51.97 -38.76 -27.11
CA PRO A 66 -52.12 -39.08 -28.52
C PRO A 66 -50.75 -39.48 -29.11
N GLU A 67 -50.72 -40.54 -29.92
CA GLU A 67 -49.49 -40.90 -30.64
C GLU A 67 -49.05 -39.70 -31.49
N PRO A 68 -47.75 -39.34 -31.48
CA PRO A 68 -47.26 -38.26 -32.32
C PRO A 68 -47.61 -38.58 -33.77
N MET A 69 -48.32 -37.65 -34.42
CA MET A 69 -48.72 -37.80 -35.82
C MET A 69 -47.46 -38.13 -36.62
N LYS A 70 -47.39 -39.33 -37.20
CA LYS A 70 -46.26 -39.76 -38.02
C LYS A 70 -46.26 -38.86 -39.25
N GLU A 71 -45.49 -37.76 -39.21
CA GLU A 71 -45.27 -36.92 -40.36
C GLU A 71 -44.84 -37.83 -41.52
N ALA A 72 -45.62 -37.80 -42.61
CA ALA A 72 -45.31 -38.58 -43.79
C ALA A 72 -43.86 -38.28 -44.16
N ARG A 73 -43.02 -39.33 -44.19
CA ARG A 73 -41.62 -39.23 -44.61
C ARG A 73 -41.64 -38.62 -46.00
N ARG A 74 -41.35 -37.31 -46.11
CA ARG A 74 -41.19 -36.62 -47.39
C ARG A 74 -40.15 -37.44 -48.15
N SER A 75 -40.54 -38.04 -49.28
CA SER A 75 -39.65 -38.81 -50.15
C SER A 75 -38.61 -37.88 -50.74
N SER A 76 -37.49 -37.71 -50.04
CA SER A 76 -36.46 -36.73 -50.35
C SER A 76 -35.42 -37.27 -51.34
N SER A 77 -35.83 -37.68 -52.54
CA SER A 77 -34.87 -38.09 -53.60
C SER A 77 -34.87 -37.23 -54.87
N ARG A 78 -35.67 -36.16 -54.94
CA ARG A 78 -35.46 -35.16 -55.98
C ARG A 78 -34.25 -34.33 -55.57
N LYS A 79 -33.10 -34.65 -56.16
CA LYS A 79 -31.92 -33.76 -56.09
C LYS A 79 -32.38 -32.37 -56.55
N PRO A 80 -32.05 -31.30 -55.82
CA PRO A 80 -32.40 -29.96 -56.25
C PRO A 80 -31.80 -29.74 -57.63
N ASP A 81 -32.60 -29.29 -58.59
CA ASP A 81 -32.07 -28.97 -59.90
C ASP A 81 -31.12 -27.78 -59.77
N HIS A 82 -29.86 -27.99 -60.13
CA HIS A 82 -28.84 -26.97 -60.00
C HIS A 82 -28.86 -26.06 -61.23
N GLU A 83 -29.15 -24.79 -61.00
CA GLU A 83 -29.24 -23.76 -62.02
C GLU A 83 -27.90 -23.47 -62.73
N PHE A 84 -26.80 -23.75 -62.06
CA PHE A 84 -25.43 -23.58 -62.54
C PHE A 84 -24.78 -24.93 -62.78
N ASP A 85 -24.20 -25.11 -63.96
CA ASP A 85 -23.43 -26.31 -64.30
C ASP A 85 -21.94 -26.08 -64.05
N ILE A 86 -21.40 -26.85 -63.11
CA ILE A 86 -20.00 -26.76 -62.66
C ILE A 86 -19.04 -27.25 -63.75
N ILE A 87 -19.48 -28.18 -64.61
CA ILE A 87 -18.62 -28.75 -65.66
C ILE A 87 -18.42 -27.74 -66.79
N SER A 88 -19.51 -27.13 -67.25
CA SER A 88 -19.46 -26.13 -68.33
C SER A 88 -19.18 -24.71 -67.84
N ASN A 89 -19.27 -24.44 -66.54
CA ASN A 89 -19.12 -23.11 -65.92
C ASN A 89 -20.13 -22.08 -66.47
N LEU A 90 -21.33 -22.55 -66.84
CA LEU A 90 -22.41 -21.76 -67.39
C LEU A 90 -23.71 -21.99 -66.61
N TYR A 91 -24.56 -20.97 -66.58
CA TYR A 91 -25.95 -21.15 -66.15
C TYR A 91 -26.74 -21.86 -67.24
N ARG A 92 -27.64 -22.76 -66.81
CA ARG A 92 -28.50 -23.52 -67.73
C ARG A 92 -29.51 -22.66 -68.47
N GLU A 93 -29.98 -21.60 -67.83
CA GLU A 93 -30.96 -20.65 -68.38
C GLU A 93 -30.46 -19.22 -68.23
N ASN A 94 -30.67 -18.37 -69.25
CA ASN A 94 -30.36 -16.93 -69.27
C ASN A 94 -28.93 -16.58 -68.81
N ASN A 95 -27.95 -17.34 -69.29
CA ASN A 95 -26.55 -17.26 -68.81
C ASN A 95 -25.95 -15.85 -68.84
N LYS A 96 -26.14 -15.11 -69.94
CA LYS A 96 -25.58 -13.75 -70.08
C LYS A 96 -26.15 -12.78 -69.03
N GLU A 97 -27.45 -12.84 -68.79
CA GLU A 97 -28.14 -11.95 -67.84
C GLU A 97 -27.73 -12.26 -66.40
N LYS A 98 -27.67 -13.55 -66.04
CA LYS A 98 -27.26 -14.00 -64.70
C LYS A 98 -25.79 -13.67 -64.42
N GLN A 99 -24.90 -13.92 -65.37
CA GLN A 99 -23.49 -13.52 -65.26
C GLN A 99 -23.35 -12.00 -65.08
N HIS A 100 -24.11 -11.20 -65.82
CA HIS A 100 -24.11 -9.76 -65.66
C HIS A 100 -24.61 -9.34 -64.28
N PHE A 101 -25.71 -9.91 -63.80
CA PHE A 101 -26.25 -9.65 -62.46
C PHE A 101 -25.24 -10.02 -61.35
N ASP A 102 -24.62 -11.19 -61.44
CA ASP A 102 -23.60 -11.62 -60.49
C ASP A 102 -22.37 -10.71 -60.52
N SER A 103 -21.92 -10.29 -61.71
CA SER A 103 -20.81 -9.34 -61.83
C SER A 103 -21.12 -8.01 -61.13
N GLN A 104 -22.35 -7.51 -61.27
CA GLN A 104 -22.79 -6.30 -60.58
C GLN A 104 -22.88 -6.51 -59.07
N ARG A 105 -23.41 -7.66 -58.64
CA ARG A 105 -23.48 -8.03 -57.23
C ARG A 105 -22.08 -8.13 -56.61
N MET A 106 -21.15 -8.76 -57.30
CA MET A 106 -19.76 -8.90 -56.86
C MET A 106 -19.05 -7.55 -56.80
N LYS A 107 -19.29 -6.67 -57.77
CA LYS A 107 -18.79 -5.28 -57.72
C LYS A 107 -19.33 -4.53 -56.50
N LYS A 108 -20.64 -4.60 -56.24
CA LYS A 108 -21.25 -3.99 -55.04
C LYS A 108 -20.63 -4.53 -53.75
N LEU A 109 -20.54 -5.86 -53.61
CA LEU A 109 -19.90 -6.49 -52.45
C LEU A 109 -18.43 -6.09 -52.28
N ALA A 110 -17.69 -5.93 -53.38
CA ALA A 110 -16.30 -5.47 -53.34
C ALA A 110 -16.21 -4.03 -52.84
N VAL A 111 -17.10 -3.13 -53.31
CA VAL A 111 -17.20 -1.75 -52.84
C VAL A 111 -17.55 -1.70 -51.35
N ASP A 112 -18.53 -2.48 -50.91
CA ASP A 112 -18.94 -2.53 -49.50
C ASP A 112 -17.78 -3.01 -48.61
N LYS A 113 -17.09 -4.08 -49.00
CA LYS A 113 -15.90 -4.60 -48.28
C LYS A 113 -14.75 -3.60 -48.27
N TYR A 114 -14.56 -2.87 -49.38
CA TYR A 114 -13.54 -1.83 -49.46
C TYR A 114 -13.80 -0.75 -48.40
N TRP A 115 -15.01 -0.20 -48.36
CA TRP A 115 -15.37 0.86 -47.41
C TRP A 115 -15.46 0.39 -45.96
N GLN A 116 -15.78 -0.88 -45.71
CA GLN A 116 -15.70 -1.47 -44.37
C GLN A 116 -14.27 -1.49 -43.80
N SER A 117 -13.27 -1.68 -44.65
CA SER A 117 -11.87 -1.81 -44.22
C SER A 117 -11.07 -0.50 -44.30
N ARG A 118 -11.52 0.45 -45.12
CA ARG A 118 -10.79 1.69 -45.44
C ARG A 118 -11.69 2.91 -45.21
N ASP A 119 -11.95 3.21 -43.94
CA ASP A 119 -12.65 4.43 -43.54
C ASP A 119 -11.72 5.61 -43.20
N PHE A 120 -10.41 5.37 -43.18
CA PHE A 120 -9.36 6.35 -42.87
C PHE A 120 -8.53 6.69 -44.10
N ASP A 121 -8.32 7.99 -44.34
CA ASP A 121 -7.44 8.52 -45.37
C ASP A 121 -6.03 8.74 -44.78
N PRO A 122 -5.01 7.96 -45.18
CA PRO A 122 -3.66 8.09 -44.66
C PRO A 122 -2.93 9.35 -45.16
N VAL A 123 -3.32 9.92 -46.29
CA VAL A 123 -2.67 11.13 -46.85
C VAL A 123 -3.15 12.35 -46.09
N ARG A 124 -4.46 12.46 -45.87
CA ARG A 124 -5.06 13.54 -45.09
C ARG A 124 -4.96 13.32 -43.58
N CYS A 125 -4.64 12.10 -43.16
CA CYS A 125 -4.66 11.67 -41.77
C CYS A 125 -6.01 11.90 -41.08
N SER A 126 -7.12 11.71 -41.79
CA SER A 126 -8.49 11.96 -41.31
C SER A 126 -9.45 10.87 -41.77
N PHE A 127 -10.51 10.63 -41.00
CA PHE A 127 -11.60 9.77 -41.44
C PHE A 127 -12.41 10.42 -42.58
N TYR A 128 -12.88 9.62 -43.54
CA TYR A 128 -13.76 10.11 -44.61
C TYR A 128 -15.12 10.61 -44.08
N ASP A 129 -15.59 10.04 -42.97
CA ASP A 129 -16.82 10.45 -42.29
C ASP A 129 -16.53 11.51 -41.21
N SER A 130 -17.05 12.72 -41.43
CA SER A 130 -16.92 13.86 -40.51
C SER A 130 -17.45 13.60 -39.10
N LYS A 131 -18.46 12.74 -38.92
CA LYS A 131 -19.01 12.42 -37.59
C LYS A 131 -18.04 11.53 -36.80
N LYS A 132 -17.46 10.52 -37.46
CA LYS A 132 -16.44 9.65 -36.87
C LYS A 132 -15.19 10.45 -36.48
N GLU A 133 -14.76 11.37 -37.33
CA GLU A 133 -13.62 12.25 -37.07
C GLU A 133 -13.82 13.08 -35.79
N LYS A 134 -14.98 13.72 -35.63
CA LYS A 134 -15.29 14.50 -34.41
C LYS A 134 -15.21 13.64 -33.15
N ILE A 135 -15.81 12.44 -33.18
CA ILE A 135 -15.75 11.49 -32.05
C ILE A 135 -14.32 11.06 -31.76
N PHE A 136 -13.51 10.83 -32.80
CA PHE A 136 -12.11 10.47 -32.65
C PHE A 136 -11.30 11.59 -32.00
N ILE A 137 -11.47 12.83 -32.45
CA ILE A 137 -10.81 14.01 -31.87
C ILE A 137 -11.20 14.21 -30.40
N GLU A 138 -12.48 14.06 -30.06
CA GLU A 138 -12.94 14.14 -28.66
C GLU A 138 -12.28 13.07 -27.79
N LYS A 139 -12.26 11.81 -28.27
CA LYS A 139 -11.57 10.72 -27.57
C LYS A 139 -10.08 10.98 -27.42
N LEU A 140 -9.43 11.58 -28.43
CA LEU A 140 -8.02 11.95 -28.39
C LEU A 140 -7.78 12.99 -27.30
N LYS A 141 -8.58 14.07 -27.28
CA LYS A 141 -8.54 15.11 -26.24
C LYS A 141 -8.74 14.53 -24.84
N ASP A 142 -9.70 13.62 -24.68
CA ASP A 142 -9.96 12.96 -23.40
C ASP A 142 -8.81 12.03 -22.98
N ARG A 143 -8.23 11.31 -23.94
CA ARG A 143 -7.04 10.48 -23.70
C ARG A 143 -5.87 11.33 -23.29
N ASP A 144 -5.63 12.46 -23.96
CA ASP A 144 -4.49 13.34 -23.70
C ASP A 144 -4.65 14.06 -22.35
N LYS A 145 -5.88 14.47 -21.97
CA LYS A 145 -6.20 14.96 -20.62
C LYS A 145 -5.91 13.92 -19.53
N LYS A 146 -6.21 12.64 -19.81
CA LYS A 146 -5.96 11.53 -18.87
C LYS A 146 -4.52 11.02 -18.93
N HIS A 147 -3.78 11.34 -19.99
CA HIS A 147 -2.44 10.85 -20.21
C HIS A 147 -1.51 11.33 -19.10
N GLY A 148 -0.66 10.46 -18.59
CA GLY A 148 0.24 10.76 -17.48
C GLY A 148 -0.40 10.80 -16.09
N GLY A 149 -1.72 11.03 -15.95
CA GLY A 149 -2.39 11.09 -14.64
C GLY A 149 -2.28 9.78 -13.83
N ASP A 150 -2.29 8.64 -14.51
CA ASP A 150 -2.14 7.32 -13.89
C ASP A 150 -0.70 6.81 -13.79
N HIS A 151 0.29 7.58 -14.28
CA HIS A 151 1.70 7.17 -14.24
C HIS A 151 2.14 6.88 -12.80
N HIS A 152 1.78 7.77 -11.86
CA HIS A 152 2.11 7.61 -10.45
C HIS A 152 1.46 6.36 -9.82
N LYS A 153 0.28 5.93 -10.29
CA LYS A 153 -0.39 4.72 -9.78
C LYS A 153 0.34 3.43 -10.20
N ARG A 154 0.98 3.45 -11.37
CA ARG A 154 1.78 2.32 -11.91
C ARG A 154 3.15 2.18 -11.25
N LEU A 155 3.63 3.21 -10.55
CA LEU A 155 4.89 3.14 -9.83
C LEU A 155 4.84 2.09 -8.71
N PRO A 156 5.95 1.36 -8.46
CA PRO A 156 6.07 0.48 -7.30
C PRO A 156 5.72 1.19 -6.00
N MET A 157 5.15 0.47 -5.04
CA MET A 157 4.72 1.04 -3.77
C MET A 157 5.86 1.76 -3.03
N SER A 158 7.09 1.25 -3.09
CA SER A 158 8.29 1.87 -2.50
C SER A 158 8.56 3.27 -3.03
N VAL A 159 8.45 3.47 -4.34
CA VAL A 159 8.64 4.77 -5.00
C VAL A 159 7.42 5.67 -4.74
N ARG A 160 6.23 5.09 -4.86
CA ARG A 160 4.94 5.80 -4.75
C ARG A 160 4.66 6.31 -3.34
N GLU A 161 5.23 5.68 -2.32
CA GLU A 161 5.10 6.03 -0.91
C GLU A 161 6.43 6.52 -0.31
N SER A 162 7.39 6.86 -1.16
CA SER A 162 8.57 7.61 -0.72
C SER A 162 8.18 9.02 -0.29
N GLU A 163 8.99 9.65 0.58
CA GLU A 163 8.74 11.02 1.06
C GLU A 163 8.62 12.01 -0.11
N GLY A 164 9.50 11.90 -1.11
CA GLY A 164 9.43 12.70 -2.34
C GLY A 164 8.21 12.41 -3.22
N GLY A 165 7.52 11.29 -3.02
CA GLY A 165 6.29 10.94 -3.73
C GLY A 165 5.08 11.76 -3.29
N PHE A 166 5.08 12.29 -2.06
CA PHE A 166 3.97 13.08 -1.50
C PHE A 166 4.15 14.59 -1.67
N SER A 167 5.39 15.04 -1.86
CA SER A 167 5.70 16.46 -1.96
C SER A 167 5.95 16.88 -3.41
N ASP A 168 5.67 18.15 -3.67
CA ASP A 168 6.23 18.84 -4.83
C ASP A 168 7.61 19.40 -4.45
N ILE A 169 8.61 19.18 -5.31
CA ILE A 169 10.01 19.50 -5.00
C ILE A 169 10.25 21.01 -5.02
N ILE A 170 9.50 21.73 -5.86
CA ILE A 170 9.68 23.16 -6.09
C ILE A 170 8.92 23.95 -5.00
N SER A 171 7.62 23.74 -4.88
CA SER A 171 6.78 24.44 -3.89
C SER A 171 6.98 23.92 -2.46
N LYS A 172 7.51 22.69 -2.30
CA LYS A 172 7.59 21.94 -1.03
C LYS A 172 6.22 21.65 -0.40
N GLU A 173 5.15 21.86 -1.14
CA GLU A 173 3.80 21.57 -0.69
C GLU A 173 3.47 20.08 -0.82
N VAL A 174 2.56 19.62 0.04
CA VAL A 174 2.07 18.24 0.00
C VAL A 174 0.99 18.13 -1.06
N LYS A 175 1.24 17.33 -2.11
CA LYS A 175 0.32 17.10 -3.23
C LYS A 175 -1.00 16.48 -2.79
N ASP A 176 -0.93 15.47 -1.91
CA ASP A 176 -2.09 14.72 -1.43
C ASP A 176 -2.00 14.54 0.10
N ASN A 177 -2.66 15.45 0.82
CA ASN A 177 -2.64 15.50 2.27
C ASN A 177 -3.29 14.26 2.91
N MET A 178 -4.36 13.72 2.30
CA MET A 178 -5.02 12.54 2.86
C MET A 178 -4.11 11.32 2.80
N ARG A 179 -3.44 11.12 1.67
CA ARG A 179 -2.56 9.99 1.46
C ARG A 179 -1.26 10.12 2.25
N PHE A 180 -0.72 11.32 2.37
CA PHE A 180 0.41 11.63 3.24
C PHE A 180 0.11 11.28 4.70
N LYS A 181 -1.05 11.71 5.23
CA LYS A 181 -1.49 11.36 6.60
C LYS A 181 -1.63 9.84 6.79
N ALA A 182 -2.12 9.11 5.79
CA ALA A 182 -2.22 7.66 5.86
C ALA A 182 -0.84 6.98 5.92
N TRP A 183 0.12 7.47 5.14
CA TRP A 183 1.52 7.04 5.20
C TRP A 183 2.16 7.37 6.56
N GLU A 184 1.98 8.59 7.05
CA GLU A 184 2.49 9.04 8.35
C GLU A 184 1.96 8.17 9.50
N ARG A 185 0.67 7.84 9.50
CA ARG A 185 0.09 6.91 10.48
C ARG A 185 0.72 5.52 10.41
N ARG A 186 1.11 5.05 9.20
CA ARG A 186 1.76 3.76 9.01
C ARG A 186 3.20 3.77 9.54
N GLN A 187 3.97 4.82 9.24
CA GLN A 187 5.33 5.00 9.76
C GLN A 187 5.34 5.14 11.28
N ASN A 188 4.44 5.97 11.81
CA ASN A 188 4.29 6.20 13.24
C ASN A 188 3.49 5.12 13.96
N ARG A 189 3.13 4.01 13.30
CA ARG A 189 2.35 2.92 13.90
C ARG A 189 3.01 2.40 15.18
N TYR A 190 4.34 2.26 15.17
CA TYR A 190 5.10 1.83 16.35
C TYR A 190 4.98 2.82 17.51
N LYS A 191 5.12 4.12 17.25
CA LYS A 191 5.00 5.20 18.26
C LYS A 191 3.57 5.38 18.78
N ASN A 192 2.60 5.04 17.94
CA ASN A 192 1.17 5.12 18.27
C ASN A 192 0.63 3.84 18.91
N ARG A 193 1.47 2.82 19.15
CA ARG A 193 1.05 1.65 19.93
C ARG A 193 0.76 2.09 21.37
N PRO A 194 -0.45 1.88 21.90
CA PRO A 194 -0.80 2.30 23.25
C PRO A 194 0.09 1.61 24.30
N GLY A 195 0.50 0.36 24.05
CA GLY A 195 1.46 -0.35 24.89
C GLY A 195 2.85 0.30 24.92
N ALA A 196 3.35 0.78 23.78
CA ALA A 196 4.66 1.43 23.72
C ALA A 196 4.68 2.73 24.53
N ARG A 197 3.62 3.55 24.43
CA ARG A 197 3.50 4.78 25.23
C ARG A 197 3.42 4.49 26.73
N LYS A 198 2.64 3.48 27.15
CA LYS A 198 2.56 3.06 28.55
C LYS A 198 3.92 2.59 29.08
N ILE A 199 4.65 1.81 28.28
CA ILE A 199 5.99 1.33 28.64
C ILE A 199 6.97 2.51 28.74
N GLU A 200 6.99 3.41 27.76
CA GLU A 200 7.86 4.59 27.76
C GLU A 200 7.57 5.51 28.95
N GLN A 201 6.30 5.75 29.26
CA GLN A 201 5.88 6.54 30.41
C GLN A 201 6.30 5.88 31.72
N SER A 202 6.08 4.57 31.87
CA SER A 202 6.55 3.81 33.04
C SER A 202 8.07 3.87 33.21
N GLN A 203 8.83 3.79 32.11
CA GLN A 203 10.28 3.92 32.14
C GLN A 203 10.72 5.33 32.57
N LYS A 204 10.07 6.39 32.06
CA LYS A 204 10.33 7.78 32.46
C LYS A 204 10.03 8.01 33.94
N GLU A 205 8.89 7.52 34.42
CA GLU A 205 8.52 7.62 35.84
C GLU A 205 9.51 6.87 36.73
N ARG A 206 9.93 5.66 36.33
CA ARG A 206 10.96 4.89 37.05
C ARG A 206 12.29 5.62 37.07
N ALA A 207 12.71 6.18 35.93
CA ALA A 207 13.95 6.95 35.82
C ALA A 207 13.91 8.18 36.73
N GLY A 208 12.82 8.96 36.71
CA GLY A 208 12.64 10.13 37.57
C GLY A 208 12.64 9.77 39.06
N LYS A 209 12.01 8.66 39.45
CA LYS A 209 12.06 8.17 40.85
C LYS A 209 13.47 7.76 41.26
N LEU A 210 14.22 7.11 40.37
CA LEU A 210 15.61 6.72 40.65
C LEU A 210 16.53 7.95 40.77
N GLU A 211 16.34 8.95 39.91
CA GLU A 211 17.05 10.22 39.96
C GLU A 211 16.77 10.94 41.29
N GLN A 212 15.50 11.10 41.67
CA GLN A 212 15.11 11.67 42.97
C GLN A 212 15.71 10.91 44.15
N LEU A 213 15.70 9.58 44.12
CA LEU A 213 16.32 8.77 45.18
C LEU A 213 17.84 8.95 45.23
N GLN A 214 18.51 9.07 44.08
CA GLN A 214 19.95 9.32 44.02
C GLN A 214 20.29 10.70 44.54
N GLU A 215 19.52 11.72 44.17
CA GLU A 215 19.64 13.09 44.69
C GLU A 215 19.43 13.12 46.21
N GLN A 216 18.37 12.48 46.71
CA GLN A 216 18.12 12.37 48.15
C GLN A 216 19.26 11.65 48.87
N ARG A 217 19.78 10.54 48.31
CA ARG A 217 20.95 9.83 48.86
C ARG A 217 22.21 10.69 48.82
N PHE A 218 22.39 11.51 47.79
CA PHE A 218 23.50 12.45 47.70
C PHE A 218 23.40 13.55 48.76
N ILE A 219 22.24 14.21 48.87
CA ILE A 219 21.97 15.22 49.89
C ILE A 219 22.21 14.62 51.27
N ASN A 220 21.64 13.44 51.56
CA ASN A 220 21.80 12.74 52.83
C ASN A 220 23.26 12.37 53.17
N ARG A 221 24.11 12.11 52.16
CA ARG A 221 25.55 11.87 52.37
C ARG A 221 26.33 13.15 52.68
N CYS A 222 25.86 14.30 52.20
CA CYS A 222 26.53 15.59 52.35
C CYS A 222 26.01 16.42 53.55
N LEU A 223 24.86 16.04 54.13
CA LEU A 223 24.28 16.71 55.29
C LEU A 223 25.12 16.46 56.55
N VAL A 224 25.87 17.49 56.94
CA VAL A 224 26.75 17.50 58.13
C VAL A 224 25.99 17.10 59.41
N LYS A 225 24.76 17.59 59.60
CA LYS A 225 23.93 17.28 60.78
C LYS A 225 23.65 15.78 60.94
N ARG A 226 23.26 15.12 59.85
CA ARG A 226 23.04 13.67 59.86
C ARG A 226 24.34 12.90 60.11
N GLN A 227 25.45 13.39 59.57
CA GLN A 227 26.74 12.75 59.77
C GLN A 227 27.24 12.91 61.21
N SER A 228 26.97 14.03 61.89
CA SER A 228 27.27 14.20 63.32
C SER A 228 26.39 13.33 64.21
N GLU A 229 25.09 13.20 63.88
CA GLU A 229 24.13 12.37 64.61
C GLU A 229 24.44 10.87 64.47
N ILE A 230 24.64 10.36 63.25
CA ILE A 230 24.92 8.93 63.00
C ILE A 230 26.28 8.53 63.57
N GLN A 231 27.31 9.36 63.42
CA GLN A 231 28.63 9.05 63.93
C GLN A 231 28.76 9.28 65.45
N SER A 232 27.64 9.46 66.17
CA SER A 232 27.58 9.39 67.64
C SER A 232 28.60 10.32 68.32
N TYR A 233 28.91 11.46 67.67
CA TYR A 233 29.78 12.48 68.24
C TYR A 233 29.22 13.01 69.56
N GLU A 234 27.89 13.04 69.70
CA GLU A 234 27.17 13.41 70.91
C GLU A 234 27.24 12.34 72.01
N GLN A 235 27.33 11.05 71.63
CA GLN A 235 27.35 9.93 72.58
C GLN A 235 28.75 9.60 73.09
N GLY A 236 29.81 10.03 72.38
CA GLY A 236 31.20 9.89 72.83
C GLY A 236 31.89 8.56 72.47
N TYR A 237 31.21 7.66 71.77
CA TYR A 237 31.74 6.37 71.32
C TYR A 237 31.24 5.99 69.92
N ASN A 238 31.95 5.12 69.22
CA ASN A 238 31.59 4.66 67.88
C ASN A 238 30.48 3.60 67.95
N ILE A 239 29.30 3.87 67.39
CA ILE A 239 28.15 2.94 67.40
C ILE A 239 28.39 1.57 66.75
N ILE A 240 29.37 1.42 65.84
CA ILE A 240 29.61 0.15 65.15
C ILE A 240 30.46 -0.78 66.03
N ASN A 241 31.50 -0.22 66.65
CA ASN A 241 32.50 -0.99 67.38
C ASN A 241 32.42 -0.79 68.90
N HIS A 242 31.50 0.05 69.38
CA HIS A 242 31.30 0.47 70.77
C HIS A 242 32.54 1.02 71.51
N LYS A 243 33.62 1.34 70.79
CA LYS A 243 34.84 1.94 71.38
C LYS A 243 34.69 3.45 71.56
N SER A 244 35.22 4.00 72.64
CA SER A 244 35.23 5.44 72.87
C SER A 244 36.04 6.18 71.81
N PHE A 245 35.69 7.44 71.54
CA PHE A 245 36.51 8.32 70.69
C PHE A 245 37.69 8.97 71.43
N VAL A 246 37.71 8.84 72.76
CA VAL A 246 38.70 9.44 73.67
C VAL A 246 39.31 8.35 74.53
N GLY A 247 40.61 8.44 74.83
CA GLY A 247 41.34 7.48 75.68
C GLY A 247 42.43 6.71 74.93
N ARG A 248 43.17 5.87 75.67
CA ARG A 248 44.34 5.13 75.17
C ARG A 248 44.02 4.19 74.01
N ASP A 249 42.86 3.55 74.07
CA ASP A 249 42.37 2.61 73.03
C ASP A 249 41.28 3.24 72.14
N GLY A 250 41.18 4.57 72.15
CA GLY A 250 40.15 5.31 71.43
C GLY A 250 40.35 5.26 69.91
N VAL A 251 39.25 5.14 69.17
CA VAL A 251 39.28 5.17 67.70
C VAL A 251 39.13 6.62 67.24
N PRO A 252 39.93 7.12 66.28
CA PRO A 252 39.80 8.48 65.80
C PRO A 252 38.44 8.72 65.14
N LYS A 253 37.92 9.93 65.33
CA LYS A 253 36.69 10.43 64.71
C LYS A 253 36.85 10.52 63.20
N ALA A 254 35.85 10.03 62.46
CA ALA A 254 35.89 10.03 60.99
C ALA A 254 35.69 11.45 60.43
N GLN A 255 36.64 11.94 59.65
CA GLN A 255 36.57 13.29 59.10
C GLN A 255 35.32 13.51 58.22
N PHE A 256 34.66 14.65 58.40
CA PHE A 256 33.55 15.06 57.54
C PHE A 256 34.05 15.28 56.11
N ARG A 257 33.32 14.76 55.12
CA ARG A 257 33.65 14.98 53.70
C ARG A 257 33.34 16.40 53.25
N SER A 258 32.43 17.08 53.95
CA SER A 258 32.10 18.49 53.76
C SER A 258 32.58 19.31 54.97
N PRO A 259 33.03 20.56 54.78
CA PRO A 259 33.37 21.42 55.89
C PRO A 259 32.12 21.68 56.75
N LEU A 260 32.30 21.74 58.06
CA LEU A 260 31.22 22.10 58.97
C LEU A 260 30.66 23.48 58.59
N PRO A 261 29.34 23.70 58.75
CA PRO A 261 28.77 25.02 58.53
C PRO A 261 29.43 25.99 59.52
N LYS A 262 30.09 27.01 58.97
CA LYS A 262 30.75 28.03 59.76
C LYS A 262 29.77 28.71 60.71
N SER A 263 30.21 28.97 61.94
CA SER A 263 29.43 29.72 62.92
C SER A 263 29.10 31.12 62.41
N LEU A 264 28.04 31.75 62.93
CA LEU A 264 27.72 33.15 62.60
C LEU A 264 28.91 34.08 62.85
N TRP A 265 29.65 33.83 63.93
CA TRP A 265 30.86 34.58 64.29
C TRP A 265 32.00 34.37 63.29
N GLU A 266 32.30 33.11 62.91
CA GLU A 266 33.32 32.80 61.88
C GLU A 266 32.94 33.39 60.51
N LYS A 267 31.65 33.41 60.17
CA LYS A 267 31.16 34.07 58.96
C LYS A 267 31.39 35.58 59.04
N PHE A 268 31.20 36.19 60.20
CA PHE A 268 31.42 37.61 60.43
C PHE A 268 32.92 37.99 60.32
N GLU A 269 33.80 37.17 60.88
CA GLU A 269 35.26 37.34 60.76
C GLU A 269 35.75 37.15 59.32
N GLN A 270 35.14 36.23 58.57
CA GLN A 270 35.45 36.07 57.15
C GLN A 270 34.96 37.25 56.30
N GLN A 271 33.81 37.83 56.65
CA GLN A 271 33.35 39.05 55.98
C GLN A 271 34.24 40.24 56.33
N SER A 272 34.73 40.35 57.57
CA SER A 272 35.64 41.42 57.98
C SER A 272 37.02 41.30 57.31
N THR A 273 37.54 40.09 57.15
CA THR A 273 38.80 39.82 56.42
C THR A 273 38.67 40.06 54.92
N VAL A 274 37.58 39.65 54.26
CA VAL A 274 37.33 39.96 52.84
C VAL A 274 37.20 41.47 52.59
N ARG A 275 36.63 42.23 53.54
CA ARG A 275 36.59 43.70 53.48
C ARG A 275 37.99 44.33 53.61
N LYS A 276 38.86 43.77 54.46
CA LYS A 276 40.27 44.22 54.58
C LYS A 276 41.09 43.94 53.32
N VAL A 277 40.86 42.82 52.63
CA VAL A 277 41.56 42.48 51.38
C VAL A 277 41.13 43.37 50.20
N LYS A 278 39.86 43.79 50.12
CA LYS A 278 39.40 44.74 49.08
C LYS A 278 39.95 46.16 49.24
N GLN A 279 40.43 46.52 50.42
CA GLN A 279 41.03 47.84 50.68
C GLN A 279 42.52 47.91 50.36
N TYR A 280 43.16 46.78 50.02
CA TYR A 280 44.59 46.73 49.69
C TYR A 280 44.84 45.92 48.41
N ILE A 281 44.28 46.41 47.30
CA ILE A 281 44.80 46.09 45.97
C ILE A 281 45.17 47.43 45.34
N PRO A 282 46.46 47.81 45.24
CA PRO A 282 46.84 48.92 44.40
C PRO A 282 46.45 48.55 42.97
N LYS A 283 45.64 49.41 42.32
CA LYS A 283 45.35 49.30 40.89
C LYS A 283 46.65 49.53 40.11
N SER A 284 47.45 48.50 39.90
CA SER A 284 48.47 48.54 38.85
C SER A 284 47.76 48.30 37.51
N ASN A 285 47.58 49.38 36.75
CA ASN A 285 47.28 49.31 35.33
C ASN A 285 48.34 48.46 34.64
N ASN A 286 47.97 47.30 34.12
CA ASN A 286 48.65 46.66 33.01
C ASN A 286 47.60 46.00 32.13
N ASN A 287 47.22 46.73 31.08
CA ASN A 287 46.73 46.13 29.86
C ASN A 287 47.87 45.27 29.31
N ASN A 288 47.63 43.98 29.10
CA ASN A 288 48.22 43.17 28.03
C ASN A 288 47.53 41.80 28.02
N ASP A 289 46.70 41.63 27.00
CA ASP A 289 46.41 40.41 26.23
C ASP A 289 46.86 39.05 26.81
N SER A 290 45.92 38.11 26.90
CA SER A 290 45.75 37.07 25.87
C SER A 290 44.96 35.86 26.40
N ASP A 291 44.08 35.40 25.52
CA ASP A 291 43.37 34.12 25.46
C ASP A 291 43.81 32.99 26.41
N ILE A 292 42.82 32.35 27.04
CA ILE A 292 42.71 30.87 27.01
C ILE A 292 41.23 30.49 27.07
N HIS A 293 40.82 29.77 26.02
CA HIS A 293 39.58 29.03 25.89
C HIS A 293 39.26 28.18 27.13
N ASN A 294 38.02 28.25 27.62
CA ASN A 294 37.27 27.06 28.01
C ASN A 294 35.76 27.31 27.91
N LYS A 295 35.22 26.89 26.75
CA LYS A 295 33.79 26.77 26.49
C LYS A 295 33.20 25.72 27.44
N ARG A 296 32.31 26.13 28.35
CA ARG A 296 31.31 25.23 28.94
C ARG A 296 29.97 25.47 28.23
N PRO A 297 29.30 24.42 27.72
CA PRO A 297 28.05 24.58 27.01
C PRO A 297 26.92 24.95 27.99
N LEU A 298 26.31 26.11 27.76
CA LEU A 298 25.03 26.48 28.37
C LEU A 298 23.95 25.53 27.85
N HIS A 299 23.45 24.65 28.73
CA HIS A 299 22.20 23.95 28.52
C HIS A 299 21.07 24.98 28.39
N LYS A 300 20.56 25.16 27.16
CA LYS A 300 19.32 25.89 26.90
C LYS A 300 18.16 25.07 27.46
N LEU A 301 17.65 25.45 28.63
CA LEU A 301 16.34 25.05 29.12
C LEU A 301 15.28 25.79 28.30
N SER A 302 14.80 25.16 27.22
CA SER A 302 13.59 25.59 26.52
C SER A 302 12.38 25.35 27.43
N HIS A 303 11.95 26.38 28.15
CA HIS A 303 10.63 26.42 28.77
C HIS A 303 9.61 26.74 27.68
N SER A 304 8.94 25.71 27.18
CA SER A 304 7.65 25.85 26.49
C SER A 304 6.59 26.21 27.53
N LYS A 305 6.19 27.49 27.60
CA LYS A 305 4.92 27.87 28.23
C LYS A 305 3.83 27.78 27.17
N SER A 306 3.07 26.69 27.24
CA SER A 306 1.69 26.60 26.76
C SER A 306 0.76 27.05 27.88
N ALA A 307 -0.01 28.12 27.68
CA ALA A 307 -1.32 28.33 28.30
C ALA A 307 -1.95 29.61 27.72
N GLY A 308 -3.11 29.46 27.09
CA GLY A 308 -3.91 30.56 26.58
C GLY A 308 -5.07 30.06 25.72
N CYS A 309 -5.96 29.27 26.33
CA CYS A 309 -7.35 29.17 25.87
C CYS A 309 -8.06 30.47 26.27
N VAL A 310 -8.62 31.20 25.30
CA VAL A 310 -10.06 31.46 25.11
C VAL A 310 -10.27 31.57 23.60
#